data_AF-A0A6I2KVS4-F1
#
_entry.id   AF-A0A6I2KVS4-F1
#
_cell.length_a   1.000
_cell.length_b   1.000
_cell.length_c   1.000
_cell.angle_alpha   90.00
_cell.angle_beta   90.00
_cell.angle_gamma   90.00
#
_symmetry.space_group_name_H-M   'P 1'
#
loop_
_entity.id
_entity.type
_entity.pdbx_description
1 polymer ?
#
loop_
_entity_poly.entity_id
_entity_poly.type
_entity_poly.pdbx_seq_one_letter_code
_entity_poly.pdbx_strand_id
1 'polypeptide(L)'
;MDLVLSGIGLLLILPVWRYIVKRSLLDTHRDKLFDLRDELRDKFHASGWDMGGPVYKQLRDLLNGYLRYTESFQFIEFIVIETGIQRNPELQAEMKARFEKVFAGMDEEQRHFAIGLRKEARRVMMSHMILSSFPLALITAVLFPFVALYMVLRASMESISSTGLSFSRSARELRELVAAFAKLVVARIAKAFLVEDLVEEYSYRQAHLASNNSSRQS
;
A
#
# COMPACT_ATOMS: atom_id res chain seq x y z
N MET A 1 11.80 4.59 40.33
CA MET A 1 11.35 5.80 39.59
C MET A 1 11.38 5.55 38.08
N ASP A 2 12.45 4.93 37.56
CA ASP A 2 12.65 4.67 36.12
C ASP A 2 11.58 3.79 35.46
N LEU A 3 11.06 2.79 36.19
CA LEU A 3 9.96 1.93 35.72
C LEU A 3 8.66 2.73 35.51
N VAL A 4 8.36 3.68 36.40
CA VAL A 4 7.16 4.51 36.32
C VAL A 4 7.28 5.49 35.14
N LEU A 5 8.46 6.11 34.98
CA LEU A 5 8.74 7.00 33.84
C LEU A 5 8.65 6.25 32.50
N SER A 6 9.19 5.03 32.44
CA SER A 6 9.10 4.16 31.25
C SER A 6 7.66 3.78 30.93
N GLY A 7 6.86 3.46 31.95
CA GLY A 7 5.44 3.14 31.78
C GLY A 7 4.63 4.34 31.25
N ILE A 8 4.90 5.54 31.77
CA ILE A 8 4.29 6.79 31.27
C ILE A 8 4.70 7.05 29.81
N GLY A 9 5.98 6.88 29.47
CA GLY A 9 6.47 7.04 28.11
C GLY A 9 5.77 6.10 27.12
N LEU A 10 5.62 4.82 27.47
CA LEU A 10 4.92 3.85 26.65
C LEU A 10 3.43 4.20 26.48
N LEU A 11 2.77 4.66 27.54
CA LEU A 11 1.38 5.12 27.49
C LEU A 11 1.21 6.35 26.59
N LEU A 12 2.18 7.27 26.55
CA LEU A 12 2.16 8.47 25.71
C LEU A 12 2.42 8.19 24.22
N ILE A 13 3.09 7.08 23.88
CA ILE A 13 3.29 6.68 22.48
C ILE A 13 1.96 6.40 21.78
N LEU A 14 0.98 5.81 22.48
CA LEU A 14 -0.33 5.47 21.91
C LEU A 14 -1.11 6.68 21.38
N PRO A 15 -1.34 7.76 22.18
CA PRO A 15 -2.02 8.96 21.67
C PRO A 15 -1.18 9.70 20.62
N VAL A 16 0.14 9.79 20.78
CA VAL A 16 1.01 10.40 19.76
C VAL A 16 0.86 9.68 18.41
N TRP A 17 0.90 8.35 18.44
CA TRP A 17 0.69 7.54 17.24
C TRP A 17 -0.70 7.75 16.64
N ARG A 18 -1.75 7.63 17.47
CA ARG A 18 -3.15 7.65 17.00
C ARG A 18 -3.58 9.01 16.48
N TYR A 19 -3.17 10.09 17.13
CA TYR A 19 -3.68 11.43 16.84
C TYR A 19 -2.75 12.28 15.99
N ILE A 20 -1.42 12.07 16.09
CA ILE A 20 -0.43 12.86 15.36
C ILE A 20 0.07 12.05 14.17
N VAL A 21 0.78 10.94 14.41
CA VAL A 21 1.49 10.20 13.35
C VAL A 21 0.52 9.63 12.31
N LYS A 22 -0.53 8.93 12.75
CA LYS A 22 -1.53 8.35 11.83
C LYS A 22 -2.18 9.41 10.95
N ARG A 23 -2.46 10.60 11.50
CA ARG A 23 -3.07 11.71 10.76
C ARG A 23 -2.11 12.31 9.75
N SER A 24 -0.87 12.59 10.13
CA SER A 24 0.17 13.06 9.20
C SER A 24 0.43 12.06 8.06
N LEU A 25 0.40 10.76 8.37
CA LEU A 25 0.48 9.71 7.35
C LEU A 25 -0.72 9.74 6.41
N LEU A 26 -1.94 9.90 6.92
CA LEU A 26 -3.14 10.03 6.10
C LEU A 26 -3.01 11.20 5.13
N ASP A 27 -2.64 12.38 5.63
CA ASP A 27 -2.51 13.60 4.83
C ASP A 27 -1.45 13.42 3.73
N THR A 28 -0.27 12.91 4.07
CA THR A 28 0.82 12.66 3.11
C THR A 28 0.39 11.73 1.96
N HIS A 29 -0.41 10.70 2.25
CA HIS A 29 -0.84 9.76 1.22
C HIS A 29 -2.02 10.32 0.41
N ARG A 30 -2.88 11.15 1.00
CA ARG A 30 -3.92 11.88 0.27
C ARG A 30 -3.32 12.87 -0.72
N ASP A 31 -2.29 13.61 -0.34
CA ASP A 31 -1.60 14.55 -1.22
C ASP A 31 -1.05 13.83 -2.47
N LYS A 32 -0.37 12.69 -2.28
CA LYS A 32 0.10 11.86 -3.40
C LYS A 32 -1.04 11.37 -4.31
N LEU A 33 -2.20 11.02 -3.75
CA LEU A 33 -3.36 10.64 -4.55
C LEU A 33 -3.98 11.82 -5.29
N PHE A 34 -3.92 13.03 -4.73
CA PHE A 34 -4.30 14.25 -5.43
C PHE A 34 -3.34 14.56 -6.58
N ASP A 35 -2.03 14.43 -6.37
CA ASP A 35 -1.02 14.59 -7.41
C ASP A 35 -1.27 13.64 -8.59
N LEU A 36 -1.56 12.36 -8.32
CA LEU A 36 -1.90 11.39 -9.37
C LEU A 36 -3.19 11.74 -10.13
N ARG A 37 -4.17 12.35 -9.44
CA ARG A 37 -5.41 12.80 -10.07
C ARG A 37 -5.17 13.98 -11.00
N ASP A 38 -4.29 14.89 -10.60
CA ASP A 38 -3.93 16.04 -11.39
C ASP A 38 -3.05 15.61 -12.58
N GLU A 39 -2.12 14.66 -12.39
CA GLU A 39 -1.36 13.99 -13.46
C GLU A 39 -2.28 13.32 -14.50
N LEU A 40 -3.32 12.59 -14.04
CA LEU A 40 -4.33 11.99 -14.92
C LEU A 40 -5.00 13.05 -15.81
N ARG A 41 -5.42 14.18 -15.22
CA ARG A 41 -6.06 15.27 -15.95
C ARG A 41 -5.09 15.91 -16.95
N ASP A 42 -3.88 16.23 -16.51
CA ASP A 42 -2.88 16.91 -17.33
C ASP A 42 -2.43 16.03 -18.51
N LYS A 43 -2.24 14.72 -18.29
CA LYS A 43 -1.89 13.78 -19.35
C LYS A 43 -3.01 13.64 -20.38
N PHE A 44 -4.28 13.52 -19.96
CA PHE A 44 -5.41 13.46 -20.89
C PHE A 44 -5.56 14.76 -21.69
N HIS A 45 -5.33 15.91 -21.06
CA HIS A 45 -5.37 17.20 -21.74
C HIS A 45 -4.24 17.33 -22.78
N ALA A 46 -3.01 17.02 -22.37
CA ALA A 46 -1.82 17.16 -23.22
C ALA A 46 -1.83 16.21 -24.42
N SER A 47 -2.31 14.97 -24.24
CA SER A 47 -2.44 13.97 -25.32
C SER A 47 -3.70 14.16 -26.18
N GLY A 48 -4.59 15.10 -25.83
CA GLY A 48 -5.86 15.28 -26.54
C GLY A 48 -6.83 14.10 -26.39
N TRP A 49 -6.68 13.29 -25.34
CA TRP A 49 -7.56 12.16 -25.06
C TRP A 49 -8.91 12.62 -24.50
N ASP A 50 -9.97 11.85 -24.79
CA ASP A 50 -11.31 12.18 -24.34
C ASP A 50 -11.47 12.04 -22.81
N MET A 51 -11.60 13.18 -22.12
CA MET A 51 -11.92 13.24 -20.68
C MET A 51 -13.38 12.87 -20.37
N GLY A 52 -14.28 12.90 -21.37
CA GLY A 52 -15.65 12.41 -21.24
C GLY A 52 -15.76 10.89 -21.35
N GLY A 53 -14.69 10.25 -21.82
CA GLY A 53 -14.64 8.85 -22.18
C GLY A 53 -14.74 7.90 -20.97
N PRO A 54 -15.05 6.61 -21.22
CA PRO A 54 -15.19 5.61 -20.16
C PRO A 54 -13.88 5.40 -19.38
N VAL A 55 -12.73 5.53 -20.05
CA VAL A 55 -11.40 5.34 -19.47
C VAL A 55 -11.09 6.40 -18.41
N TYR A 56 -11.23 7.67 -18.76
CA TYR A 56 -10.97 8.77 -17.84
C TYR A 56 -11.87 8.69 -16.62
N LYS A 57 -13.16 8.43 -16.84
CA LYS A 57 -14.15 8.27 -15.76
C LYS A 57 -13.74 7.13 -14.81
N GLN A 58 -13.38 5.97 -15.34
CA GLN A 58 -12.93 4.85 -14.52
C GLN A 58 -11.68 5.18 -13.69
N LEU A 59 -10.63 5.74 -14.30
CA LEU A 59 -9.40 6.09 -13.58
C LEU A 59 -9.64 7.17 -12.52
N ARG A 60 -10.46 8.16 -12.84
CA ARG A 60 -10.85 9.21 -11.89
C ARG A 60 -11.67 8.64 -10.72
N ASP A 61 -12.63 7.77 -11.01
CA ASP A 61 -13.48 7.16 -9.99
C ASP A 61 -12.66 6.21 -9.09
N LEU A 62 -11.65 5.53 -9.64
CA LEU A 62 -10.66 4.76 -8.88
C LEU A 62 -9.89 5.64 -7.88
N LEU A 63 -9.29 6.74 -8.35
CA LEU A 63 -8.53 7.66 -7.49
C LEU A 63 -9.43 8.31 -6.43
N ASN A 64 -10.63 8.72 -6.80
CA ASN A 64 -11.63 9.24 -5.85
C ASN A 64 -12.06 8.18 -4.83
N GLY A 65 -12.17 6.92 -5.26
CA GLY A 65 -12.37 5.79 -4.38
C GLY A 65 -11.26 5.71 -3.34
N TYR A 66 -10.00 5.70 -3.77
CA TYR A 66 -8.86 5.64 -2.85
C TYR A 66 -8.86 6.83 -1.89
N LEU A 67 -9.04 8.05 -2.39
CA LEU A 67 -9.13 9.25 -1.55
C LEU A 67 -10.22 9.15 -0.48
N ARG A 68 -11.41 8.67 -0.85
CA ARG A 68 -12.53 8.49 0.09
C ARG A 68 -12.24 7.42 1.14
N TYR A 69 -11.57 6.35 0.74
CA TYR A 69 -11.38 5.19 1.62
C TYR A 69 -10.04 5.12 2.33
N THR A 70 -9.11 6.04 2.05
CA THR A 70 -7.76 5.99 2.64
C THR A 70 -7.84 5.97 4.17
N GLU A 71 -8.81 6.67 4.75
CA GLU A 71 -8.99 6.75 6.20
C GLU A 71 -9.60 5.48 6.82
N SER A 72 -10.50 4.81 6.10
CA SER A 72 -11.27 3.67 6.63
C SER A 72 -10.59 2.33 6.39
N PHE A 73 -9.75 2.21 5.36
CA PHE A 73 -9.23 0.92 4.94
C PHE A 73 -8.13 0.41 5.87
N GLN A 74 -8.37 -0.76 6.46
CA GLN A 74 -7.37 -1.47 7.23
C GLN A 74 -6.67 -2.53 6.38
N PHE A 75 -5.40 -2.81 6.70
CA PHE A 75 -4.63 -3.84 5.99
C PHE A 75 -5.26 -5.24 6.10
N ILE A 76 -5.89 -5.56 7.25
CA ILE A 76 -6.56 -6.85 7.45
C ILE A 76 -7.77 -6.98 6.51
N GLU A 77 -8.56 -5.92 6.37
CA GLU A 77 -9.71 -5.92 5.45
C GLU A 77 -9.26 -6.17 4.01
N PHE A 78 -8.16 -5.51 3.61
CA PHE A 78 -7.54 -5.75 2.31
C PHE A 78 -7.17 -7.23 2.11
N ILE A 79 -6.50 -7.87 3.08
CA ILE A 79 -6.15 -9.30 2.98
C ILE A 79 -7.39 -10.20 2.88
N VAL A 80 -8.44 -9.89 3.65
CA VAL A 80 -9.69 -10.68 3.63
C VAL A 80 -10.37 -10.59 2.28
N ILE A 81 -10.49 -9.38 1.72
CA ILE A 81 -11.02 -9.17 0.37
C ILE A 81 -10.12 -9.91 -0.62
N GLU A 82 -8.80 -9.84 -0.46
CA GLU A 82 -7.85 -10.42 -1.40
C GLU A 82 -7.99 -11.93 -1.49
N THR A 83 -8.02 -12.54 -0.30
CA THR A 83 -8.22 -13.97 -0.17
C THR A 83 -9.59 -14.39 -0.68
N GLY A 84 -10.62 -13.56 -0.50
CA GLY A 84 -11.97 -13.78 -1.02
C GLY A 84 -12.00 -13.85 -2.54
N ILE A 85 -11.38 -12.88 -3.21
CA ILE A 85 -11.27 -12.86 -4.69
C ILE A 85 -10.43 -14.03 -5.18
N GLN A 86 -9.29 -14.30 -4.55
CA GLN A 86 -8.42 -15.43 -4.93
C GLN A 86 -9.09 -16.79 -4.85
N ARG A 87 -10.11 -16.93 -3.99
CA ARG A 87 -10.88 -18.15 -3.83
C ARG A 87 -12.09 -18.23 -4.76
N ASN A 88 -12.43 -17.15 -5.47
CA ASN A 88 -13.58 -17.09 -6.37
C ASN A 88 -13.13 -16.82 -7.83
N PRO A 89 -12.85 -17.86 -8.63
CA PRO A 89 -12.40 -17.70 -10.00
C PRO A 89 -13.46 -17.06 -10.92
N GLU A 90 -14.75 -17.22 -10.61
CA GLU A 90 -15.84 -16.58 -11.38
C GLU A 90 -15.78 -15.06 -11.21
N LEU A 91 -15.60 -14.58 -9.97
CA LEU A 91 -15.44 -13.17 -9.68
C LEU A 91 -14.20 -12.60 -10.38
N GLN A 92 -13.06 -13.31 -10.34
CA GLN A 92 -11.86 -12.90 -11.07
C GLN A 92 -12.09 -12.79 -12.58
N ALA A 93 -12.79 -13.76 -13.16
CA ALA A 93 -13.11 -13.74 -14.59
C ALA A 93 -14.03 -12.58 -14.95
N GLU A 94 -15.05 -12.28 -14.13
CA GLU A 94 -15.94 -11.13 -14.33
C GLU A 94 -15.18 -9.81 -14.25
N MET A 95 -14.30 -9.67 -13.26
CA MET A 95 -13.46 -8.48 -13.09
C MET A 95 -12.53 -8.27 -14.28
N LYS A 96 -11.83 -9.32 -14.70
CA LYS A 96 -10.95 -9.29 -15.86
C LYS A 96 -11.73 -8.93 -17.13
N ALA A 97 -12.90 -9.51 -17.35
CA ALA A 97 -13.73 -9.21 -18.51
C ALA A 97 -14.22 -7.75 -18.51
N ARG A 98 -14.62 -7.23 -17.34
CA ARG A 98 -15.01 -5.82 -17.19
C ARG A 98 -13.84 -4.88 -17.46
N PHE A 99 -12.66 -5.21 -16.97
CA PHE A 99 -11.43 -4.48 -17.25
C PHE A 99 -11.11 -4.52 -18.75
N GLU A 100 -11.01 -5.69 -19.36
CA GLU A 100 -10.77 -5.84 -20.79
C GLU A 100 -11.77 -5.05 -21.64
N LYS A 101 -13.04 -5.01 -21.25
CA LYS A 101 -14.08 -4.23 -21.95
C LYS A 101 -13.80 -2.72 -21.96
N VAL A 102 -13.29 -2.14 -20.87
CA VAL A 102 -12.96 -0.71 -20.85
C VAL A 102 -11.65 -0.42 -21.60
N PHE A 103 -10.74 -1.41 -21.65
CA PHE A 103 -9.43 -1.30 -22.29
C PHE A 103 -9.40 -1.77 -23.75
N ALA A 104 -10.51 -2.27 -24.29
CA ALA A 104 -10.61 -2.77 -25.67
C ALA A 104 -10.47 -1.67 -26.73
N GLY A 105 -10.76 -0.41 -26.39
CA GLY A 105 -10.70 0.73 -27.31
C GLY A 105 -9.56 1.72 -27.02
N MET A 106 -8.64 1.38 -26.12
CA MET A 106 -7.52 2.26 -25.79
C MET A 106 -6.40 2.12 -26.81
N ASP A 107 -5.75 3.24 -27.15
CA ASP A 107 -4.44 3.18 -27.78
C ASP A 107 -3.40 2.61 -26.79
N GLU A 108 -2.26 2.14 -27.32
CA GLU A 108 -1.24 1.47 -26.49
C GLU A 108 -0.59 2.44 -25.47
N GLU A 109 -0.50 3.73 -25.79
CA GLU A 109 0.05 4.75 -24.90
C GLU A 109 -0.88 5.01 -23.70
N GLN A 110 -2.18 5.16 -23.97
CA GLN A 110 -3.25 5.33 -23.00
C GLN A 110 -3.36 4.11 -22.09
N ARG A 111 -3.25 2.91 -22.67
CA ARG A 111 -3.19 1.66 -21.90
C ARG A 111 -1.98 1.64 -20.97
N HIS A 112 -0.79 1.94 -21.47
CA HIS A 112 0.43 1.95 -20.66
C HIS A 112 0.35 2.99 -19.53
N PHE A 113 -0.16 4.19 -19.83
CA PHE A 113 -0.39 5.24 -18.83
C PHE A 113 -1.40 4.80 -17.77
N ALA A 114 -2.55 4.26 -18.18
CA ALA A 114 -3.59 3.79 -17.27
C ALA A 114 -3.08 2.69 -16.32
N ILE A 115 -2.28 1.74 -16.83
CA ILE A 115 -1.64 0.70 -16.01
C ILE A 115 -0.64 1.31 -15.03
N GLY A 116 0.19 2.25 -15.49
CA GLY A 116 1.16 2.96 -14.65
C GLY A 116 0.51 3.72 -13.51
N LEU A 117 -0.51 4.52 -13.81
CA LEU A 117 -1.27 5.31 -12.85
C LEU A 117 -1.93 4.42 -11.79
N ARG A 118 -2.57 3.32 -12.21
CA ARG A 118 -3.17 2.33 -11.30
C ARG A 118 -2.15 1.72 -10.35
N LYS A 119 -0.98 1.36 -10.88
CA LYS A 119 0.11 0.77 -10.09
C LYS A 119 0.64 1.75 -9.04
N GLU A 120 0.79 3.02 -9.40
CA GLU A 120 1.25 4.05 -8.47
C GLU A 120 0.20 4.34 -7.40
N ALA A 121 -1.06 4.52 -7.79
CA ALA A 121 -2.17 4.72 -6.87
C ALA A 121 -2.27 3.56 -5.85
N ARG A 122 -2.10 2.31 -6.32
CA ARG A 122 -2.08 1.12 -5.45
C ARG A 122 -0.90 1.15 -4.48
N ARG A 123 0.29 1.51 -4.96
CA ARG A 123 1.48 1.64 -4.11
C ARG A 123 1.24 2.64 -2.97
N VAL A 124 0.65 3.79 -3.28
CA VAL A 124 0.31 4.82 -2.28
C VAL A 124 -0.68 4.25 -1.26
N MET A 125 -1.77 3.63 -1.70
CA MET A 125 -2.77 3.05 -0.80
C MET A 125 -2.19 1.94 0.10
N MET A 126 -1.42 1.01 -0.48
CA MET A 126 -0.79 -0.07 0.28
C MET A 126 0.23 0.45 1.31
N SER A 127 1.03 1.45 0.93
CA SER A 127 1.95 2.11 1.85
C SER A 127 1.21 2.71 3.04
N HIS A 128 0.07 3.39 2.78
CA HIS A 128 -0.76 3.92 3.85
C HIS A 128 -1.27 2.80 4.78
N MET A 129 -1.83 1.72 4.22
CA MET A 129 -2.39 0.60 5.01
C MET A 129 -1.37 -0.06 5.92
N ILE A 130 -0.16 -0.30 5.41
CA ILE A 130 0.93 -0.93 6.17
C ILE A 130 1.35 -0.01 7.31
N LEU A 131 1.57 1.27 7.02
CA LEU A 131 2.04 2.25 7.99
C LEU A 131 0.97 2.64 9.00
N SER A 132 -0.32 2.61 8.65
CA SER A 132 -1.42 2.97 9.54
C SER A 132 -1.85 1.83 10.48
N SER A 133 -1.42 0.59 10.20
CA SER A 133 -1.73 -0.60 11.00
C SER A 133 -0.87 -0.65 12.28
N PHE A 134 -1.47 -0.26 13.41
CA PHE A 134 -0.80 -0.12 14.72
C PHE A 134 0.04 -1.34 15.16
N PRO A 135 -0.41 -2.60 15.04
CA PRO A 135 0.42 -3.75 15.43
C PRO A 135 1.66 -3.91 14.56
N LEU A 136 1.55 -3.65 13.25
CA LEU A 136 2.72 -3.65 12.36
C LEU A 136 3.65 -2.51 12.70
N ALA A 137 3.13 -1.30 12.90
CA ALA A 137 3.91 -0.15 13.29
C ALA A 137 4.60 -0.35 14.64
N LEU A 138 3.93 -0.97 15.61
CA LEU A 138 4.49 -1.30 16.92
C LEU A 138 5.55 -2.40 16.80
N ILE A 139 5.31 -3.45 16.03
CA ILE A 139 6.32 -4.49 15.74
C ILE A 139 7.53 -3.85 15.07
N THR A 140 7.33 -2.98 14.09
CA THR A 140 8.43 -2.24 13.44
C THR A 140 9.13 -1.34 14.45
N ALA A 141 8.43 -0.54 15.23
CA ALA A 141 9.01 0.38 16.21
C ALA A 141 9.76 -0.35 17.33
N VAL A 142 9.29 -1.53 17.74
CA VAL A 142 9.96 -2.38 18.75
C VAL A 142 11.13 -3.13 18.13
N LEU A 143 10.98 -3.78 16.97
CA LEU A 143 12.05 -4.58 16.35
C LEU A 143 13.15 -3.72 15.72
N PHE A 144 12.82 -2.56 15.18
CA PHE A 144 13.78 -1.67 14.52
C PHE A 144 14.99 -1.30 15.39
N PRO A 145 14.85 -0.85 16.65
CA PRO A 145 16.00 -0.55 17.50
C PRO A 145 16.83 -1.80 17.82
N PHE A 146 16.23 -2.99 17.94
CA PHE A 146 17.02 -4.23 18.10
C PHE A 146 17.81 -4.56 16.83
N VAL A 147 17.19 -4.42 15.65
CA VAL A 147 17.88 -4.62 14.37
C VAL A 147 19.00 -3.59 14.19
N ALA A 148 18.74 -2.31 14.46
CA ALA A 148 19.71 -1.23 14.36
C ALA A 148 20.85 -1.40 15.38
N LEU A 149 20.55 -1.70 16.64
CA LEU A 149 21.54 -1.98 17.68
C LEU A 149 22.38 -3.20 17.30
N TYR A 150 21.75 -4.27 16.81
CA TYR A 150 22.46 -5.43 16.32
C TYR A 150 23.39 -5.06 15.15
N MET A 151 22.95 -4.24 14.20
CA MET A 151 23.80 -3.74 13.12
C MET A 151 25.00 -2.92 13.64
N VAL A 152 24.79 -2.06 14.64
CA VAL A 152 25.84 -1.21 15.23
C VAL A 152 26.83 -2.02 16.07
N LEU A 153 26.34 -2.89 16.95
CA LEU A 153 27.17 -3.79 17.76
C LEU A 153 28.00 -4.68 16.87
N ARG A 154 27.39 -5.21 15.82
CA ARG A 154 28.07 -6.03 14.83
C ARG A 154 29.14 -5.22 14.09
N ALA A 155 28.82 -4.06 13.53
CA ALA A 155 29.81 -3.20 12.85
C ALA A 155 30.98 -2.83 13.79
N SER A 156 30.71 -2.66 15.08
CA SER A 156 31.72 -2.39 16.10
C SER A 156 32.60 -3.61 16.41
N MET A 157 32.01 -4.79 16.61
CA MET A 157 32.75 -6.06 16.78
C MET A 157 33.58 -6.41 15.55
N GLU A 158 33.06 -6.09 14.38
CA GLU A 158 33.72 -6.24 13.10
C GLU A 158 34.91 -5.29 12.91
N SER A 159 34.78 -4.04 13.38
CA SER A 159 35.89 -3.08 13.43
C SER A 159 36.98 -3.43 14.45
N ILE A 160 36.65 -4.25 15.46
CA ILE A 160 37.59 -4.75 16.47
C ILE A 160 38.26 -6.05 15.99
N SER A 161 37.59 -6.84 15.16
CA SER A 161 38.04 -8.17 14.69
C SER A 161 38.70 -8.18 13.30
N SER A 162 39.10 -7.01 12.78
CA SER A 162 39.99 -6.89 11.62
C SER A 162 41.47 -6.96 12.03
N THR A 163 41.90 -7.96 12.81
CA THR A 163 42.47 -9.23 12.32
C THR A 163 41.42 -10.26 11.84
N GLY A 164 40.68 -10.09 10.75
CA GLY A 164 41.09 -9.92 9.36
C GLY A 164 40.34 -10.83 8.36
N LEU A 165 39.63 -11.90 8.76
CA LEU A 165 39.08 -12.87 7.75
C LEU A 165 37.69 -13.51 8.03
N SER A 166 37.10 -13.41 9.22
CA SER A 166 35.79 -14.05 9.52
C SER A 166 34.56 -13.16 9.25
N PHE A 167 34.77 -11.84 9.09
CA PHE A 167 33.76 -10.81 8.79
C PHE A 167 32.84 -11.19 7.62
N SER A 168 33.40 -11.78 6.56
CA SER A 168 32.66 -11.99 5.30
C SER A 168 31.60 -13.10 5.38
N ARG A 169 31.74 -14.09 6.28
CA ARG A 169 30.81 -15.22 6.36
C ARG A 169 29.57 -14.90 7.17
N SER A 170 29.73 -14.40 8.40
CA SER A 170 28.57 -14.00 9.19
C SER A 170 27.84 -12.83 8.54
N ALA A 171 28.55 -11.87 7.91
CA ALA A 171 27.93 -10.76 7.17
C ALA A 171 27.05 -11.27 6.04
N ARG A 172 27.48 -12.32 5.34
CA ARG A 172 26.66 -13.02 4.34
C ARG A 172 25.44 -13.68 4.97
N GLU A 173 25.58 -14.44 6.04
CA GLU A 173 24.45 -15.18 6.65
C GLU A 173 23.35 -14.24 7.19
N LEU A 174 23.71 -13.13 7.86
CA LEU A 174 22.71 -12.16 8.29
C LEU A 174 22.14 -11.35 7.12
N ARG A 175 22.99 -10.95 6.16
CA ARG A 175 22.48 -10.32 4.94
C ARG A 175 21.52 -11.27 4.25
N GLU A 176 21.76 -12.57 4.27
CA GLU A 176 20.87 -13.60 3.74
C GLU A 176 19.61 -13.76 4.59
N LEU A 177 19.67 -13.70 5.92
CA LEU A 177 18.49 -13.76 6.80
C LEU A 177 17.62 -12.51 6.69
N VAL A 178 18.21 -11.31 6.72
CA VAL A 178 17.52 -10.04 6.50
C VAL A 178 17.03 -9.97 5.06
N ALA A 179 17.82 -10.41 4.07
CA ALA A 179 17.35 -10.49 2.69
C ALA A 179 16.32 -11.59 2.49
N ALA A 180 16.29 -12.67 3.30
CA ALA A 180 15.28 -13.72 3.25
C ALA A 180 14.00 -13.26 3.92
N PHE A 181 14.08 -12.62 5.09
CA PHE A 181 12.92 -12.02 5.76
C PHE A 181 12.38 -10.85 4.95
N ALA A 182 13.24 -9.95 4.47
CA ALA A 182 12.87 -8.91 3.52
C ALA A 182 12.35 -9.55 2.24
N LYS A 183 12.96 -10.59 1.66
CA LYS A 183 12.37 -11.30 0.50
C LYS A 183 11.05 -11.98 0.85
N LEU A 184 10.79 -12.40 2.07
CA LEU A 184 9.57 -13.12 2.44
C LEU A 184 8.44 -12.12 2.74
N VAL A 185 8.74 -11.02 3.42
CA VAL A 185 7.87 -9.87 3.62
C VAL A 185 7.64 -9.18 2.29
N VAL A 186 8.69 -8.87 1.53
CA VAL A 186 8.61 -8.34 0.16
C VAL A 186 8.01 -9.36 -0.79
N ALA A 187 8.16 -10.69 -0.66
CA ALA A 187 7.46 -11.62 -1.55
C ALA A 187 5.99 -11.76 -1.16
N ARG A 188 5.63 -11.69 0.12
CA ARG A 188 4.23 -11.63 0.57
C ARG A 188 3.58 -10.33 0.14
N ILE A 189 4.27 -9.21 0.36
CA ILE A 189 3.84 -7.87 -0.08
C ILE A 189 3.88 -7.77 -1.60
N ALA A 190 4.89 -8.31 -2.30
CA ALA A 190 5.02 -8.32 -3.76
C ALA A 190 3.97 -9.21 -4.39
N LYS A 191 3.69 -10.38 -3.81
CA LYS A 191 2.58 -11.23 -4.22
C LYS A 191 1.25 -10.51 -4.04
N ALA A 192 1.06 -9.78 -2.93
CA ALA A 192 -0.10 -8.91 -2.74
C ALA A 192 -0.09 -7.67 -3.68
N PHE A 193 1.08 -7.20 -4.10
CA PHE A 193 1.27 -6.10 -5.06
C PHE A 193 0.96 -6.54 -6.51
N LEU A 194 1.18 -7.82 -6.82
CA LEU A 194 1.06 -8.41 -8.15
C LEU A 194 -0.35 -8.94 -8.48
N VAL A 195 -1.28 -8.94 -7.52
CA VAL A 195 -2.68 -9.27 -7.81
C VAL A 195 -3.38 -7.98 -8.25
N GLU A 196 -3.68 -7.90 -9.55
CA GLU A 196 -3.91 -6.64 -10.27
C GLU A 196 -5.26 -5.93 -10.04
N ASP A 197 -6.18 -6.50 -9.26
CA ASP A 197 -7.61 -6.17 -9.44
C ASP A 197 -8.39 -5.73 -8.18
N LEU A 198 -7.79 -5.76 -6.99
CA LEU A 198 -8.60 -5.79 -5.77
C LEU A 198 -9.30 -4.50 -5.35
N VAL A 199 -8.57 -3.39 -5.39
CA VAL A 199 -9.07 -2.12 -4.81
C VAL A 199 -10.08 -1.47 -5.75
N GLU A 200 -10.06 -1.83 -7.04
CA GLU A 200 -11.16 -1.52 -7.96
C GLU A 200 -12.47 -2.14 -7.48
N GLU A 201 -12.47 -3.41 -7.07
CA GLU A 201 -13.71 -4.05 -6.63
C GLU A 201 -14.37 -3.36 -5.44
N TYR A 202 -13.60 -2.92 -4.45
CA TYR A 202 -14.17 -2.28 -3.27
C TYR A 202 -14.80 -0.93 -3.60
N SER A 203 -14.17 -0.18 -4.51
CA SER A 203 -14.75 1.06 -5.04
C SER A 203 -16.06 0.80 -5.81
N TYR A 204 -16.11 -0.27 -6.60
CA TYR A 204 -17.30 -0.67 -7.37
C TYR A 204 -18.42 -1.27 -6.52
N ARG A 205 -18.10 -2.14 -5.56
CA ARG A 205 -19.09 -2.79 -4.70
C ARG A 205 -19.86 -1.76 -3.89
N GLN A 206 -19.19 -0.77 -3.35
CA GLN A 206 -19.88 0.33 -2.67
C GLN A 206 -20.63 1.26 -3.62
N ALA A 207 -20.11 1.56 -4.81
CA ALA A 207 -20.88 2.32 -5.80
C ALA A 207 -22.18 1.59 -6.19
N HIS A 208 -22.12 0.26 -6.31
CA HIS A 208 -23.27 -0.59 -6.59
C HIS A 208 -24.24 -0.71 -5.39
N LEU A 209 -23.73 -0.76 -4.16
CA LEU A 209 -24.56 -0.71 -2.95
C LEU A 209 -25.25 0.66 -2.81
N ALA A 210 -24.56 1.74 -3.14
CA ALA A 210 -25.13 3.09 -3.15
C ALA A 210 -26.22 3.23 -4.23
N SER A 211 -26.00 2.73 -5.45
CA SER A 211 -27.01 2.78 -6.53
C SER A 211 -28.24 1.93 -6.23
N ASN A 212 -28.07 0.75 -5.64
CA ASN A 212 -29.18 -0.11 -5.24
C ASN A 212 -30.01 0.46 -4.07
N ASN A 213 -29.39 1.25 -3.20
CA ASN A 213 -30.12 1.93 -2.13
C ASN A 213 -30.91 3.13 -2.66
N SER A 214 -30.41 3.86 -3.67
CA SER A 214 -31.14 4.98 -4.28
C SER A 214 -32.37 4.54 -5.08
N SER A 215 -32.34 3.38 -5.74
CA SER A 215 -33.48 2.86 -6.52
C SER A 215 -34.60 2.25 -5.67
N ARG A 216 -34.34 1.98 -4.38
CA ARG A 216 -35.37 1.51 -3.43
C ARG A 216 -36.17 2.64 -2.77
N GLN A 217 -35.74 3.90 -2.95
CA GLN A 217 -36.37 5.07 -2.35
C GLN A 217 -37.23 5.88 -3.35
N SER A 218 -37.24 5.48 -4.62
CA SER A 218 -38.07 6.04 -5.70
C SER A 218 -39.21 5.09 -6.05
#